data_AF-A0A3B0UF10-F1
#
_entry.id   AF-A0A3B0UF10-F1
#
_cell.length_a   1.000
_cell.length_b   1.000
_cell.length_c   1.000
_cell.angle_alpha   90.00
_cell.angle_beta   90.00
_cell.angle_gamma   90.00
#
_symmetry.space_group_name_H-M   'P 1'
#
loop_
_entity.id
_entity.type
_entity.pdbx_description
1 polymer ?
#
loop_
_entity_poly.entity_id
_entity_poly.type
_entity_poly.pdbx_seq_one_letter_code
_entity_poly.pdbx_strand_id
1 'polypeptide(L)'
;QNSREGIQHFKNLKGNLTSEINQISNLTNEFLACNNIKDFEKLVVEHEEIVSKTLQLKKVQDLYFSDYFGQTKSLGAWGGDFILATGNNDTPTYFKQKGFQTVIPYQDLIL
;
A
#
# COMPACT_ATOMS: atom_id res chain seq x y z
N GLN A 1 1.71 -14.27 1.68
CA GLN A 1 3.14 -14.14 2.02
C GLN A 1 3.21 -13.93 3.52
N ASN A 2 4.07 -14.62 4.25
CA ASN A 2 4.22 -14.38 5.70
C ASN A 2 5.38 -13.41 5.95
N SER A 3 5.33 -12.60 7.01
CA SER A 3 6.35 -11.59 7.36
C SER A 3 7.78 -12.15 7.35
N ARG A 4 7.97 -13.43 7.71
CA ARG A 4 9.28 -14.10 7.65
C ARG A 4 9.84 -14.19 6.24
N GLU A 5 9.00 -14.51 5.26
CA GLU A 5 9.39 -14.60 3.85
C GLU A 5 9.72 -13.21 3.29
N GLY A 6 8.91 -12.20 3.60
CA GLY A 6 9.17 -10.81 3.21
C GLY A 6 10.50 -10.28 3.74
N ILE A 7 10.82 -10.56 5.00
CA ILE A 7 12.11 -10.17 5.61
C ILE A 7 13.27 -10.90 4.94
N GLN A 8 13.13 -12.21 4.69
CA GLN A 8 14.20 -12.98 4.03
C GLN A 8 14.43 -12.50 2.60
N HIS A 9 13.36 -12.22 1.85
CA HIS A 9 13.43 -11.63 0.52
C HIS A 9 14.19 -10.30 0.55
N PHE A 10 13.80 -9.39 1.44
CA PHE A 10 14.47 -8.10 1.61
C PHE A 10 15.97 -8.25 1.93
N LYS A 11 16.34 -9.16 2.83
CA LYS A 11 17.75 -9.43 3.18
C LYS A 11 18.58 -9.97 2.01
N ASN A 12 17.95 -10.64 1.06
CA ASN A 12 18.62 -11.17 -0.12
C ASN A 12 18.87 -10.08 -1.18
N LEU A 13 18.14 -8.97 -1.11
CA LEU A 13 18.36 -7.82 -1.98
C LEU A 13 19.65 -7.11 -1.54
N LYS A 14 20.59 -6.96 -2.48
CA LYS A 14 21.85 -6.27 -2.26
C LYS A 14 21.74 -4.85 -2.81
N GLY A 15 22.21 -3.87 -2.06
CA GLY A 15 22.23 -2.48 -2.50
C GLY A 15 22.26 -1.51 -1.32
N ASN A 16 22.68 -0.28 -1.58
CA ASN A 16 22.49 0.82 -0.64
C ASN A 16 21.11 1.42 -0.88
N LEU A 17 20.27 1.48 0.15
CA LEU A 17 18.91 2.01 0.10
C LEU A 17 18.77 3.41 0.71
N THR A 18 19.89 4.13 0.91
CA THR A 18 19.88 5.45 1.56
C THR A 18 18.96 6.44 0.83
N SER A 19 18.92 6.39 -0.51
CA SER A 19 18.04 7.27 -1.30
C SER A 19 16.58 6.93 -1.07
N GLU A 20 16.22 5.66 -1.19
CA GLU A 20 14.85 5.16 -1.05
C GLU A 20 14.32 5.40 0.38
N ILE A 21 15.18 5.20 1.39
CA ILE A 21 14.86 5.49 2.79
C ILE A 21 14.55 6.99 2.96
N ASN A 22 15.35 7.87 2.38
CA ASN A 22 15.11 9.31 2.45
C ASN A 22 13.81 9.71 1.72
N GLN A 23 13.55 9.13 0.55
CA GLN A 23 12.32 9.38 -0.20
C GLN A 23 11.07 8.93 0.57
N ILE A 24 11.08 7.72 1.13
CA ILE A 24 9.96 7.21 1.95
C ILE A 24 9.78 8.05 3.23
N SER A 25 10.88 8.50 3.85
CA SER A 25 10.81 9.38 5.03
C SER A 25 10.17 10.73 4.68
N ASN A 26 10.51 11.31 3.53
CA ASN A 26 9.89 12.55 3.05
C ASN A 26 8.42 12.35 2.73
N LEU A 27 8.06 11.28 2.01
CA LEU A 27 6.67 10.93 1.73
C LEU A 27 5.86 10.75 3.01
N THR A 28 6.45 10.18 4.06
CA THR A 28 5.79 10.06 5.37
C THR A 28 5.40 11.43 5.94
N ASN A 29 6.28 12.44 5.84
CA ASN A 29 5.95 13.80 6.26
C ASN A 29 4.85 14.41 5.39
N GLU A 30 4.85 14.14 4.08
CA GLU A 30 3.80 14.60 3.17
C GLU A 30 2.45 13.95 3.47
N PHE A 31 2.43 12.65 3.79
CA PHE A 31 1.22 11.96 4.25
C PHE A 31 0.63 12.62 5.50
N LEU A 32 1.48 13.01 6.46
CA LEU A 32 1.05 13.68 7.69
C LEU A 32 0.46 15.07 7.44
N ALA A 33 0.95 15.78 6.43
CA ALA A 33 0.48 17.12 6.06
C ALA A 33 -0.71 17.11 5.09
N CYS A 34 -1.08 15.95 4.55
CA CYS A 34 -2.08 15.82 3.51
C CYS A 34 -3.52 15.96 4.06
N ASN A 35 -4.29 16.86 3.46
CA ASN A 35 -5.66 17.19 3.90
C ASN A 35 -6.76 16.87 2.87
N ASN A 36 -6.42 16.22 1.76
CA ASN A 36 -7.41 15.82 0.76
C ASN A 36 -7.09 14.47 0.14
N ILE A 37 -8.14 13.77 -0.30
CA ILE A 37 -8.02 12.39 -0.77
C ILE A 37 -7.23 12.26 -2.08
N LYS A 38 -7.33 13.24 -2.98
CA LYS A 38 -6.66 13.17 -4.29
C LYS A 38 -5.14 13.27 -4.14
N ASP A 39 -4.66 14.13 -3.26
CA ASP A 39 -3.22 14.24 -2.99
C ASP A 39 -2.73 13.04 -2.18
N PHE A 40 -3.54 12.55 -1.23
CA PHE A 40 -3.23 11.31 -0.51
C PHE A 40 -3.06 10.12 -1.47
N GLU A 41 -3.93 9.99 -2.46
CA GLU A 41 -3.84 8.96 -3.49
C GLU A 41 -2.56 9.05 -4.33
N LYS A 42 -2.11 10.27 -4.68
CA LYS A 42 -0.82 10.45 -5.37
C LYS A 42 0.35 9.97 -4.51
N LEU A 43 0.34 10.33 -3.22
CA LEU A 43 1.36 9.88 -2.27
C LEU A 43 1.35 8.36 -2.12
N VAL A 44 0.17 7.72 -2.11
CA VAL A 44 0.05 6.25 -2.11
C VAL A 44 0.70 5.64 -3.35
N VAL A 45 0.42 6.17 -4.54
CA VAL A 45 1.00 5.68 -5.80
C VAL A 45 2.52 5.80 -5.76
N GLU A 46 3.05 6.94 -5.35
CA GLU A 46 4.49 7.17 -5.29
C GLU A 46 5.18 6.24 -4.29
N HIS A 47 4.57 6.07 -3.10
CA HIS A 47 5.06 5.13 -2.11
C HIS A 47 5.05 3.69 -2.64
N GLU A 48 3.95 3.23 -3.24
CA GLU A 48 3.88 1.86 -3.79
C GLU A 48 4.91 1.66 -4.90
N GLU A 49 5.17 2.67 -5.73
CA GLU A 49 6.16 2.62 -6.79
C GLU A 49 7.59 2.48 -6.26
N ILE A 50 7.98 3.29 -5.26
CA ILE A 50 9.32 3.21 -4.65
C ILE A 50 9.53 1.86 -4.01
N VAL A 51 8.56 1.36 -3.22
CA VAL A 51 8.71 0.08 -2.54
C VAL A 51 8.64 -1.10 -3.51
N SER A 52 7.78 -1.04 -4.52
CA SER A 52 7.73 -2.03 -5.61
C SER A 52 9.10 -2.19 -6.28
N LYS A 53 9.74 -1.06 -6.65
CA LYS A 53 11.09 -1.06 -7.23
C LYS A 53 12.14 -1.57 -6.27
N THR A 54 12.10 -1.10 -5.02
CA THR A 54 13.04 -1.49 -3.96
C THR A 54 13.00 -3.00 -3.72
N LEU A 55 11.80 -3.57 -3.61
CA LEU A 55 11.59 -4.99 -3.34
C LEU A 55 11.59 -5.85 -4.61
N GLN A 56 11.58 -5.26 -5.79
CA GLN A 56 11.40 -5.96 -7.07
C GLN A 56 10.11 -6.82 -7.09
N LEU A 57 9.05 -6.30 -6.49
CA LEU A 57 7.73 -6.94 -6.43
C LEU A 57 6.70 -6.08 -7.14
N LYS A 58 5.68 -6.69 -7.75
CA LYS A 58 4.58 -5.94 -8.36
C LYS A 58 3.70 -5.30 -7.29
N LYS A 59 3.12 -4.14 -7.59
CA LYS A 59 2.15 -3.45 -6.71
C LYS A 59 0.89 -4.29 -6.58
N VAL A 60 0.26 -4.23 -5.41
CA VAL A 60 -0.96 -5.00 -5.13
C VAL A 60 -2.11 -4.58 -6.04
N GLN A 61 -2.17 -3.30 -6.39
CA GLN A 61 -3.14 -2.76 -7.34
C GLN A 61 -3.03 -3.43 -8.71
N ASP A 62 -1.81 -3.49 -9.26
CA ASP A 62 -1.56 -4.05 -10.59
C ASP A 62 -1.87 -5.55 -10.65
N LEU A 63 -1.68 -6.27 -9.53
CA LEU A 63 -1.89 -7.71 -9.45
C LEU A 63 -3.35 -8.10 -9.31
N TYR A 64 -4.12 -7.39 -8.49
CA TYR A 64 -5.44 -7.87 -8.04
C TYR A 64 -6.57 -6.86 -8.26
N PHE A 65 -6.26 -5.57 -8.42
CA PHE A 65 -7.24 -4.48 -8.36
C PHE A 65 -7.00 -3.43 -9.44
N SER A 66 -6.56 -3.84 -10.63
CA SER A 66 -6.22 -2.92 -11.73
C SER A 66 -7.43 -2.14 -12.26
N ASP A 67 -8.64 -2.64 -12.01
CA ASP A 67 -9.93 -2.01 -12.32
C ASP A 67 -10.54 -1.22 -11.14
N TYR A 68 -9.85 -1.14 -10.00
CA TYR A 68 -10.33 -0.37 -8.87
C TYR A 68 -10.16 1.14 -9.09
N PHE A 69 -11.20 1.92 -8.80
CA PHE A 69 -11.21 3.37 -9.06
C PHE A 69 -10.28 4.17 -8.12
N GLY A 70 -10.08 3.67 -6.90
CA GLY A 70 -9.21 4.29 -5.89
C GLY A 70 -7.78 3.75 -5.96
N GLN A 71 -7.01 4.00 -4.90
CA GLN A 71 -5.66 3.49 -4.75
C GLN A 71 -5.60 2.42 -3.66
N THR A 72 -4.77 1.41 -3.91
CA THR A 72 -4.50 0.34 -2.94
C THR A 72 -3.04 0.31 -2.57
N LYS A 73 -2.80 0.03 -1.30
CA LYS A 73 -1.49 0.04 -0.67
C LYS A 73 -1.27 -1.24 0.11
N SER A 74 -0.10 -1.85 -0.06
CA SER A 74 0.30 -3.03 0.69
C SER A 74 0.57 -2.68 2.16
N LEU A 75 0.11 -3.52 3.10
CA LEU A 75 0.38 -3.37 4.55
C LEU A 75 1.35 -4.43 5.08
N GLY A 76 2.00 -4.12 6.19
CA GLY A 76 2.97 -5.01 6.85
C GLY A 76 4.22 -5.24 5.99
N ALA A 77 4.70 -6.49 5.98
CA ALA A 77 5.88 -6.89 5.22
C ALA A 77 5.64 -7.06 3.70
N TRP A 78 4.66 -6.34 3.14
CA TRP A 78 4.32 -6.30 1.71
C TRP A 78 3.83 -7.66 1.16
N GLY A 79 2.53 -7.95 1.28
CA GLY A 79 1.91 -9.21 0.84
C GLY A 79 1.23 -10.04 1.95
N GLY A 80 0.90 -9.38 3.07
CA GLY A 80 0.15 -9.95 4.18
C GLY A 80 -1.38 -9.98 3.96
N ASP A 81 -2.12 -10.16 5.05
CA ASP A 81 -3.54 -10.49 5.02
C ASP A 81 -4.47 -9.31 4.66
N PHE A 82 -3.98 -8.07 4.85
CA PHE A 82 -4.74 -6.85 4.60
C PHE A 82 -4.01 -5.89 3.69
N ILE A 83 -4.80 -5.08 2.98
CA ILE A 83 -4.36 -3.90 2.24
C ILE A 83 -5.06 -2.66 2.78
N LEU A 84 -4.47 -1.50 2.56
CA LEU A 84 -5.17 -0.23 2.67
C LEU A 84 -5.77 0.10 1.30
N ALA A 85 -7.00 0.60 1.28
CA ALA A 85 -7.65 1.10 0.07
C ALA A 85 -8.25 2.47 0.34
N THR A 86 -8.00 3.44 -0.54
CA THR A 86 -8.80 4.67 -0.60
C THR A 86 -10.11 4.38 -1.30
N GLY A 87 -11.15 5.17 -1.04
CA GLY A 87 -12.40 4.98 -1.75
C GLY A 87 -13.58 5.72 -1.16
N ASN A 88 -14.77 5.19 -1.40
CA ASN A 88 -16.05 5.82 -1.12
C ASN A 88 -17.06 4.75 -0.65
N ASN A 89 -18.35 5.09 -0.68
CA ASN A 89 -19.42 4.19 -0.23
C ASN A 89 -19.57 2.92 -1.08
N ASP A 90 -19.06 2.90 -2.31
CA ASP A 90 -19.12 1.74 -3.22
C ASP A 90 -17.96 0.76 -2.99
N THR A 91 -16.90 1.21 -2.31
CA THR A 91 -15.69 0.44 -2.04
C THR A 91 -15.95 -0.92 -1.38
N PRO A 92 -16.76 -1.04 -0.32
CA PRO A 92 -17.04 -2.35 0.28
C PRO A 92 -17.69 -3.32 -0.71
N THR A 93 -18.57 -2.84 -1.58
CA THR A 93 -19.25 -3.66 -2.59
C THR A 93 -18.25 -4.20 -3.61
N TYR A 94 -17.34 -3.35 -4.11
CA TYR A 94 -16.28 -3.74 -5.04
C TYR A 94 -15.43 -4.89 -4.48
N PHE A 95 -14.89 -4.74 -3.26
CA PHE A 95 -14.03 -5.76 -2.66
C PHE A 95 -14.78 -7.06 -2.36
N LYS A 96 -16.04 -6.97 -1.90
CA LYS A 96 -16.89 -8.16 -1.69
C LYS A 96 -17.16 -8.92 -2.99
N GLN A 97 -17.42 -8.21 -4.09
CA GLN A 97 -17.62 -8.83 -5.41
C GLN A 97 -16.34 -9.50 -5.93
N LYS A 98 -15.15 -9.00 -5.56
CA LYS A 98 -13.86 -9.63 -5.84
C LYS A 98 -13.53 -10.80 -4.89
N GLY A 99 -14.39 -11.13 -3.93
CA GLY A 99 -14.24 -12.24 -2.99
C GLY A 99 -13.65 -11.87 -1.63
N PHE A 100 -13.35 -10.59 -1.38
CA PHE A 100 -12.79 -10.11 -0.11
C PHE A 100 -13.90 -9.66 0.83
N GLN A 101 -14.29 -10.53 1.76
CA GLN A 101 -15.45 -10.30 2.65
C GLN A 101 -15.17 -9.31 3.78
N THR A 102 -13.92 -9.24 4.23
CA THR A 102 -13.51 -8.37 5.34
C THR A 102 -13.07 -7.02 4.80
N VAL A 103 -13.93 -6.02 4.93
CA VAL A 103 -13.62 -4.62 4.61
C VAL A 103 -13.90 -3.82 5.86
N ILE A 104 -12.85 -3.24 6.45
CA ILE A 104 -12.92 -2.53 7.73
C ILE A 104 -12.77 -1.03 7.46
N PRO A 105 -13.80 -0.20 7.75
CA PRO A 105 -13.70 1.25 7.67
C PRO A 105 -12.58 1.80 8.55
N TYR A 106 -11.86 2.81 8.07
CA TYR A 106 -10.73 3.39 8.81
C TYR A 106 -11.14 3.94 10.18
N GLN A 107 -12.34 4.53 10.28
CA GLN A 107 -12.91 5.05 11.54
C GLN A 107 -13.07 3.98 12.63
N ASP A 108 -13.18 2.69 12.25
CA ASP A 108 -13.31 1.58 13.20
C ASP A 108 -11.94 1.05 13.66
N LEU A 109 -10.84 1.52 13.04
CA LEU A 109 -9.46 1.13 13.36
C LEU A 109 -8.73 2.14 14.24
N ILE A 110 -9.20 3.39 14.27
CA ILE A 110 -8.58 4.48 15.03
C ILE A 110 -9.30 4.71 16.36
N LEU A 111 -8.59 5.23 17.35
CA LEU A 111 -9.05 5.48 18.72
C LEU A 111 -9.40 6.96 18.94
#